data_AF-A0A3G7Y5B0-F1
#
_entry.id   AF-A0A3G7Y5B0-F1
#
_cell.length_a   1.000
_cell.length_b   1.000
_cell.length_c   1.000
_cell.angle_alpha   90.00
_cell.angle_beta   90.00
_cell.angle_gamma   90.00
#
_symmetry.space_group_name_H-M   'P 1'
#
loop_
_entity.id
_entity.type
_entity.pdbx_description
1 polymer ?
#
loop_
_entity_poly.entity_id
_entity_poly.type
_entity_poly.pdbx_seq_one_letter_code
_entity_poly.pdbx_strand_id
1 'polypeptide(L)'
;MGGGDAKIASLSRVQVVQGLETGIISEIYVGQGDVVEQGKKYLAIDPVCPSPGYRKALLKVIGLKAAITRLRSVAYQQPLVFDNIVKRFPMVMDQEIRIYKSEKRALNESILMLERKYLVSMRDLTIAEQLANKGRASPIEMLRLKRSADDIKLQIFERIKKLQADASSELVRLELELSQATEKLSGCAQVRGRTSMHRWGSTVENLSVGTTGASFNPQSTS
;
A
#
# COMPACT_ATOMS: atom_id res chain seq x y z
N MET A 1 36.91 51.91 -52.38
CA MET A 1 37.72 51.48 -51.21
C MET A 1 36.80 51.47 -50.00
N GLY A 2 36.72 50.31 -49.32
CA GLY A 2 36.17 50.02 -47.97
C GLY A 2 34.82 50.65 -47.60
N GLY A 3 33.72 49.92 -47.39
CA GLY A 3 33.62 48.67 -46.63
C GLY A 3 33.07 49.00 -45.25
N GLY A 4 31.86 48.55 -44.93
CA GLY A 4 31.30 48.70 -43.60
C GLY A 4 29.79 48.55 -43.51
N ASP A 5 29.19 47.52 -44.12
CA ASP A 5 27.84 47.11 -43.73
C ASP A 5 27.93 46.53 -42.31
N ALA A 6 27.57 47.36 -41.32
CA ALA A 6 27.38 46.90 -39.95
C ALA A 6 26.16 45.97 -39.93
N LYS A 7 26.41 44.68 -40.14
CA LYS A 7 25.44 43.63 -39.88
C LYS A 7 25.20 43.61 -38.38
N ILE A 8 24.12 44.24 -37.94
CA ILE A 8 23.63 44.20 -36.57
C ILE A 8 23.20 42.74 -36.32
N ALA A 9 24.15 41.90 -35.92
CA ALA A 9 23.85 40.59 -35.41
C ALA A 9 23.23 40.80 -34.03
N SER A 10 21.91 40.73 -33.93
CA SER A 10 21.30 40.48 -32.63
C SER A 10 21.83 39.14 -32.17
N LEU A 11 22.60 39.12 -31.10
CA LEU A 11 22.94 37.91 -30.36
C LEU A 11 21.64 37.38 -29.75
N SER A 12 20.82 36.71 -30.57
CA SER A 12 19.72 35.89 -30.11
C SER A 12 20.34 34.81 -29.24
N ARG A 13 20.15 34.93 -27.94
CA ARG A 13 20.68 33.99 -26.96
C ARG A 13 19.86 32.72 -27.12
N VAL A 14 20.36 31.78 -27.94
CA VAL A 14 19.75 30.46 -28.13
C VAL A 14 19.56 29.83 -26.74
N GLN A 15 18.32 29.72 -26.29
CA GLN A 15 17.99 29.06 -25.04
C GLN A 15 17.54 27.65 -25.38
N VAL A 16 18.37 26.66 -25.04
CA VAL A 16 17.96 25.26 -25.14
C VAL A 16 16.89 25.04 -24.07
N VAL A 17 15.64 24.86 -24.50
CA VAL A 17 14.56 24.44 -23.61
C VAL A 17 14.77 22.96 -23.31
N GLN A 18 15.58 22.67 -22.30
CA GLN A 18 15.66 21.35 -21.73
C GLN A 18 14.34 21.09 -21.01
N GLY A 19 13.61 20.06 -21.41
CA GLY A 19 12.51 19.57 -20.58
C GLY A 19 13.09 19.19 -19.21
N LEU A 20 12.31 19.30 -18.15
CA LEU A 20 12.78 18.98 -16.80
C LEU A 20 12.35 17.58 -16.35
N GLU A 21 11.45 16.93 -17.10
CA GLU A 21 10.83 15.67 -16.69
C GLU A 21 10.83 14.64 -17.82
N THR A 22 11.02 13.39 -17.44
CA THR A 22 10.76 12.25 -18.31
C THR A 22 9.25 12.15 -18.55
N GLY A 23 8.82 11.95 -19.78
CA GLY A 23 7.41 11.84 -20.14
C GLY A 23 7.21 11.39 -21.57
N ILE A 24 5.96 11.09 -21.94
CA ILE A 24 5.63 10.70 -23.32
C ILE A 24 5.21 11.97 -24.04
N ILE A 25 5.86 12.28 -25.16
CA ILE A 25 5.42 13.38 -26.02
C ILE A 25 4.05 13.00 -26.59
N SER A 26 3.00 13.70 -26.14
CA SER A 26 1.63 13.45 -26.57
C SER A 26 1.28 14.23 -27.82
N GLU A 27 1.64 15.51 -27.87
CA GLU A 27 1.42 16.36 -29.05
C GLU A 27 2.58 17.33 -29.24
N ILE A 28 2.97 17.57 -30.49
CA ILE A 28 3.93 18.62 -30.87
C ILE A 28 3.14 19.64 -31.69
N TYR A 29 3.14 20.89 -31.27
CA TYR A 29 2.33 21.96 -31.89
C TYR A 29 3.12 22.86 -32.84
N VAL A 30 4.43 22.64 -32.97
CA VAL A 30 5.35 23.51 -33.71
C VAL A 30 6.28 22.70 -34.61
N GLY A 31 6.57 23.24 -35.79
CA GLY A 31 7.52 22.73 -36.76
C GLY A 31 8.89 23.43 -36.68
N GLN A 32 9.86 22.90 -37.43
CA GLN A 32 11.18 23.52 -37.53
C GLN A 32 11.07 24.89 -38.20
N GLY A 33 11.57 25.94 -37.53
CA GLY A 33 11.54 27.33 -38.01
C GLY A 33 10.32 28.14 -37.58
N ASP A 34 9.39 27.55 -36.82
CA ASP A 34 8.23 28.26 -36.30
C ASP A 34 8.62 29.24 -35.18
N VAL A 35 8.14 30.48 -35.29
CA VAL A 35 8.28 31.49 -34.23
C VAL A 35 7.14 31.31 -33.23
N VAL A 36 7.49 30.92 -31.99
CA VAL A 36 6.52 30.69 -30.91
C VAL A 36 6.43 31.92 -30.01
N GLU A 37 5.25 32.53 -29.94
CA GLU A 37 5.01 33.63 -29.00
C GLU A 37 5.09 33.14 -27.55
N GLN A 38 5.56 34.03 -26.66
CA GLN A 38 5.59 33.76 -25.23
C GLN A 38 4.20 33.37 -24.76
N GLY A 39 4.08 32.11 -24.36
CA GLY A 39 2.83 31.55 -23.89
C GLY A 39 2.09 30.61 -24.83
N LYS A 40 2.45 30.52 -26.11
CA LYS A 40 1.83 29.50 -26.95
C LYS A 40 2.36 28.11 -26.57
N LYS A 41 1.47 27.12 -26.58
CA LYS A 41 1.85 25.71 -26.38
C LYS A 41 2.67 25.26 -27.58
N TYR A 42 3.85 24.72 -27.34
CA TYR A 42 4.73 24.16 -28.38
C TYR A 42 4.86 22.65 -28.29
N LEU A 43 4.71 22.09 -27.09
CA LEU A 43 4.80 20.66 -26.81
C LEU A 43 3.81 20.30 -25.69
N ALA A 44 3.09 19.19 -25.85
CA ALA A 44 2.37 18.51 -24.80
C ALA A 44 3.15 17.25 -24.42
N ILE A 45 3.43 17.10 -23.12
CA ILE A 45 4.04 15.91 -22.55
C ILE A 45 3.01 15.33 -21.58
N ASP A 46 2.63 14.07 -21.82
CA ASP A 46 1.82 13.33 -20.87
C ASP A 46 2.68 12.92 -19.67
N PRO A 47 2.22 13.18 -18.44
CA PRO A 47 2.97 12.83 -17.26
C PRO A 47 3.09 11.30 -17.15
N VAL A 48 4.25 10.82 -16.67
CA VAL A 48 4.51 9.40 -16.39
C VAL A 48 3.50 8.81 -15.39
N CYS A 49 2.79 9.65 -14.62
CA CYS A 49 1.68 9.24 -13.78
C CYS A 49 0.39 10.02 -14.05
N PRO A 50 -0.50 9.55 -14.95
CA PRO A 50 -1.76 10.21 -15.24
C PRO A 50 -2.72 10.12 -14.04
N SER A 51 -3.73 10.99 -13.99
CA SER A 51 -4.71 11.07 -12.88
C SER A 51 -5.35 9.72 -12.49
N PRO A 52 -5.75 8.84 -13.44
CA PRO A 52 -6.22 7.49 -13.11
C PRO A 52 -5.15 6.61 -12.44
N GLY A 53 -3.89 6.71 -12.87
CA GLY A 53 -2.76 5.96 -12.30
C GLY A 53 -2.49 6.34 -10.85
N TYR A 54 -2.48 7.64 -10.55
CA TYR A 54 -2.37 8.13 -9.18
C TYR A 54 -3.54 7.69 -8.30
N ARG A 55 -4.78 7.79 -8.80
CA ARG A 55 -5.97 7.37 -8.05
C ARG A 55 -5.89 5.88 -7.70
N LYS A 56 -5.45 5.05 -8.65
CA LYS A 56 -5.21 3.62 -8.43
C LYS A 56 -4.12 3.36 -7.38
N ALA A 57 -3.00 4.08 -7.44
CA ALA A 57 -1.93 3.98 -6.44
C ALA A 57 -2.42 4.38 -5.04
N LEU A 58 -3.17 5.48 -4.95
CA LEU A 58 -3.76 5.96 -3.69
C LEU A 58 -4.72 4.93 -3.09
N LEU A 59 -5.62 4.36 -3.90
CA LEU A 59 -6.55 3.32 -3.45
C LEU A 59 -5.83 2.05 -2.99
N LYS A 60 -4.74 1.64 -3.65
CA LYS A 60 -3.90 0.51 -3.19
C LYS A 60 -3.28 0.80 -1.83
N VAL A 61 -2.73 2.00 -1.61
CA VAL A 61 -2.19 2.42 -0.29
C VAL A 61 -3.28 2.40 0.79
N ILE A 62 -4.47 2.92 0.50
CA ILE A 62 -5.59 2.94 1.45
C ILE A 62 -6.02 1.51 1.83
N GLY A 63 -6.19 0.63 0.83
CA GLY A 63 -6.54 -0.77 1.06
C GLY A 63 -5.50 -1.50 1.90
N LEU A 64 -4.22 -1.32 1.59
CA LEU A 64 -3.12 -1.90 2.37
C LEU A 64 -3.11 -1.38 3.81
N LYS A 65 -3.27 -0.07 4.02
CA LYS A 65 -3.37 0.51 5.37
C LYS A 65 -4.53 -0.07 6.17
N ALA A 66 -5.71 -0.21 5.55
CA ALA A 66 -6.88 -0.77 6.22
C ALA A 66 -6.63 -2.23 6.65
N ALA A 67 -6.09 -3.06 5.75
CA ALA A 67 -5.75 -4.44 6.03
C ALA A 67 -4.67 -4.57 7.12
N ILE A 68 -3.62 -3.74 7.08
CA ILE A 68 -2.57 -3.67 8.10
C ILE A 68 -3.15 -3.31 9.46
N THR A 69 -4.04 -2.33 9.54
CA THR A 69 -4.72 -1.97 10.80
C THR A 69 -5.47 -3.17 11.37
N ARG A 70 -6.20 -3.92 10.53
CA ARG A 70 -6.88 -5.15 10.96
C ARG A 70 -5.89 -6.20 11.46
N LEU A 71 -4.85 -6.49 10.69
CA LEU A 71 -3.86 -7.52 11.04
C LEU A 71 -3.11 -7.18 12.33
N ARG A 72 -2.74 -5.91 12.55
CA ARG A 72 -2.13 -5.44 13.82
C ARG A 72 -3.08 -5.66 15.01
N SER A 73 -4.37 -5.36 14.83
CA SER A 73 -5.37 -5.59 15.87
C SER A 73 -5.46 -7.08 16.25
N VAL A 74 -5.39 -7.99 15.28
CA VAL A 74 -5.43 -9.45 15.52
C VAL A 74 -4.11 -9.96 16.12
N ALA A 75 -2.97 -9.62 15.51
CA ALA A 75 -1.65 -10.08 15.91
C ALA A 75 -1.29 -9.66 17.33
N TYR A 76 -1.50 -8.37 17.65
CA TYR A 76 -1.08 -7.76 18.91
C TYR A 76 -2.20 -7.55 19.91
N GLN A 77 -3.41 -8.02 19.61
CA GLN A 77 -4.62 -7.82 20.45
C GLN A 77 -4.91 -6.34 20.76
N GLN A 78 -4.58 -5.46 19.82
CA GLN A 78 -4.81 -4.03 19.96
C GLN A 78 -6.20 -3.63 19.47
N PRO A 79 -6.75 -2.48 19.92
CA PRO A 79 -8.01 -1.97 19.39
C PRO A 79 -7.94 -1.72 17.87
N LEU A 80 -9.03 -2.06 17.17
CA LEU A 80 -9.16 -1.79 15.73
C LEU A 80 -9.45 -0.31 15.50
N VAL A 81 -8.39 0.48 15.28
CA VAL A 81 -8.48 1.93 15.07
C VAL A 81 -7.85 2.32 13.74
N PHE A 82 -8.68 2.76 12.80
CA PHE A 82 -8.24 3.15 11.47
C PHE A 82 -7.70 4.59 11.40
N ASP A 83 -6.69 4.79 10.55
CA ASP A 83 -6.17 6.12 10.20
C ASP A 83 -7.24 7.02 9.57
N ASN A 84 -7.09 8.33 9.72
CA ASN A 84 -7.98 9.33 9.11
C ASN A 84 -8.07 9.20 7.57
N ILE A 85 -7.01 8.75 6.91
CA ILE A 85 -7.02 8.53 5.46
C ILE A 85 -7.95 7.38 5.06
N VAL A 86 -8.02 6.32 5.87
CA VAL A 86 -8.89 5.16 5.63
C VAL A 86 -10.34 5.50 5.95
N LYS A 87 -10.59 6.29 7.02
CA LYS A 87 -11.94 6.76 7.39
C LYS A 87 -12.65 7.52 6.27
N ARG A 88 -11.91 8.14 5.35
CA ARG A 88 -12.46 8.81 4.15
C ARG A 88 -13.03 7.83 3.11
N PHE A 89 -12.76 6.53 3.26
CA PHE A 89 -13.18 5.47 2.34
C PHE A 89 -13.98 4.39 3.11
N PRO A 90 -15.23 4.68 3.49
CA PRO A 90 -16.02 3.83 4.37
C PRO A 90 -16.23 2.41 3.81
N MET A 91 -16.36 2.26 2.49
CA MET A 91 -16.50 0.94 1.86
C MET A 91 -15.32 0.00 2.16
N VAL A 92 -14.09 0.52 2.14
CA VAL A 92 -12.87 -0.25 2.45
C VAL A 92 -12.80 -0.56 3.93
N MET A 93 -13.08 0.44 4.77
CA MET A 93 -13.11 0.29 6.23
C MET A 93 -14.12 -0.77 6.67
N ASP A 94 -15.35 -0.71 6.17
CA ASP A 94 -16.43 -1.61 6.54
C ASP A 94 -16.14 -3.05 6.11
N GLN A 95 -15.47 -3.23 4.96
CA GLN A 95 -15.00 -4.54 4.53
C GLN A 95 -14.03 -5.15 5.55
N GLU A 96 -13.01 -4.41 5.98
CA GLU A 96 -12.05 -4.88 6.97
C GLU A 96 -12.70 -5.13 8.34
N ILE A 97 -13.65 -4.28 8.76
CA ILE A 97 -14.43 -4.50 10.00
C ILE A 97 -15.23 -5.80 9.92
N ARG A 98 -15.85 -6.10 8.77
CA ARG A 98 -16.60 -7.36 8.58
C ARG A 98 -15.68 -8.57 8.68
N ILE A 99 -14.52 -8.53 8.03
CA ILE A 99 -13.52 -9.60 8.09
C ILE A 99 -13.07 -9.81 9.53
N TYR A 100 -12.66 -8.74 10.22
CA TYR A 100 -12.25 -8.79 11.63
C TYR A 100 -13.29 -9.43 12.54
N LYS A 101 -14.55 -8.99 12.42
CA LYS A 101 -15.67 -9.55 13.21
C LYS A 101 -15.92 -11.01 12.88
N SER A 102 -15.79 -11.41 11.62
CA SER A 102 -15.97 -12.80 11.20
C SER A 102 -14.89 -13.71 11.79
N GLU A 103 -13.62 -13.32 11.69
CA GLU A 103 -12.47 -14.05 12.24
C GLU A 103 -12.59 -14.19 13.76
N LYS A 104 -12.94 -13.11 14.46
CA LYS A 104 -13.13 -13.12 15.91
C LYS A 104 -14.27 -14.03 16.35
N ARG A 105 -15.39 -14.03 15.61
CA ARG A 105 -16.51 -14.94 15.89
C ARG A 105 -16.10 -16.40 15.73
N ALA A 106 -15.45 -16.75 14.62
CA ALA A 106 -14.99 -18.12 14.37
C ALA A 106 -14.01 -18.62 15.46
N LEU A 107 -13.06 -17.76 15.88
CA LEU A 107 -12.15 -18.10 16.98
C LEU A 107 -12.92 -18.34 18.29
N ASN A 108 -13.81 -17.42 18.65
CA ASN A 108 -14.57 -17.51 19.90
C ASN A 108 -15.48 -18.75 19.93
N GLU A 109 -16.11 -19.10 18.81
CA GLU A 109 -16.92 -20.32 18.70
C GLU A 109 -16.05 -21.56 18.90
N SER A 110 -14.85 -21.61 18.29
CA SER A 110 -13.91 -22.72 18.49
C SER A 110 -13.44 -22.82 19.94
N ILE A 111 -13.11 -21.70 20.59
CA ILE A 111 -12.69 -21.67 22.00
C ILE A 111 -13.82 -22.17 22.88
N LEU A 112 -15.04 -21.67 22.69
CA LEU A 112 -16.21 -22.05 23.47
C LEU A 112 -16.48 -23.57 23.39
N MET A 113 -16.28 -24.18 22.23
CA MET A 113 -16.43 -25.63 22.07
C MET A 113 -15.36 -26.43 22.82
N LEU A 114 -14.11 -25.94 22.82
CA LEU A 114 -13.02 -26.55 23.59
C LEU A 114 -13.21 -26.36 25.10
N GLU A 115 -13.67 -25.18 25.54
CA GLU A 115 -13.99 -24.91 26.94
C GLU A 115 -15.11 -25.81 27.46
N ARG A 116 -16.15 -26.06 26.66
CA ARG A 116 -17.19 -27.05 27.03
C ARG A 116 -16.60 -28.44 27.22
N LYS A 117 -15.71 -28.88 26.33
CA LYS A 117 -15.03 -30.17 26.46
C LYS A 117 -14.17 -30.22 27.72
N TYR A 118 -13.44 -29.14 28.02
CA TYR A 118 -12.64 -29.01 29.23
C TYR A 118 -13.51 -29.13 30.49
N LEU A 119 -14.65 -28.44 30.54
CA LEU A 119 -15.57 -28.51 31.68
C LEU A 119 -16.11 -29.92 31.93
N VAL A 120 -16.43 -30.67 30.87
CA VAL A 120 -16.85 -32.08 31.01
C VAL A 120 -15.71 -32.92 31.59
N SER A 121 -14.50 -32.81 31.03
CA SER A 121 -13.33 -33.55 31.52
C SER A 121 -12.98 -33.23 32.98
N MET A 122 -13.15 -31.97 33.40
CA MET A 122 -12.95 -31.56 34.79
C MET A 122 -14.02 -32.14 35.72
N ARG A 123 -15.28 -32.22 35.28
CA ARG A 123 -16.35 -32.86 36.07
C ARG A 123 -16.08 -34.35 36.26
N ASP A 124 -15.63 -35.04 35.22
CA ASP A 124 -15.24 -36.45 35.30
C ASP A 124 -14.09 -36.65 36.28
N LEU A 125 -13.10 -35.75 36.27
CA LEU A 125 -11.98 -35.77 37.23
C LEU A 125 -12.49 -35.58 38.66
N THR A 126 -13.36 -34.60 38.92
CA THR A 126 -13.94 -34.38 40.27
C THR A 126 -14.69 -35.60 40.78
N ILE A 127 -15.45 -36.28 39.91
CA ILE A 127 -16.16 -37.52 40.28
C ILE A 127 -15.15 -38.63 40.61
N ALA A 128 -14.12 -38.80 39.78
CA ALA A 128 -13.06 -39.78 40.01
C ALA A 128 -12.32 -39.54 41.34
N GLU A 129 -12.00 -38.28 41.66
CA GLU A 129 -11.37 -37.89 42.93
C GLU A 129 -12.24 -38.25 44.15
N GLN A 130 -13.54 -37.99 44.08
CA GLN A 130 -14.47 -38.36 45.16
C GLN A 130 -14.57 -39.88 45.38
N LEU A 131 -14.47 -40.66 44.30
CA LEU A 131 -14.46 -42.12 44.36
C LEU A 131 -13.11 -42.65 44.87
N ALA A 132 -11.99 -41.99 44.51
CA ALA A 132 -10.66 -42.32 45.00
C ALA A 132 -10.56 -42.13 46.52
N ASN A 133 -11.13 -41.04 47.06
CA ASN A 133 -11.19 -40.78 48.50
C ASN A 133 -11.98 -41.85 49.28
N LYS A 134 -12.86 -42.60 48.59
CA LYS A 134 -13.59 -43.74 49.15
C LYS A 134 -12.85 -45.08 48.93
N GLY A 135 -11.62 -45.05 48.41
CA GLY A 135 -10.79 -46.21 48.09
C GLY A 135 -11.23 -46.99 46.85
N ARG A 136 -12.04 -46.38 45.97
CA ARG A 136 -12.76 -47.09 44.89
C ARG A 136 -12.33 -46.70 43.46
N ALA A 137 -11.41 -45.75 43.29
CA ALA A 137 -10.95 -45.33 41.96
C ALA A 137 -9.44 -45.46 41.78
N SER A 138 -9.03 -45.71 40.53
CA SER A 138 -7.62 -45.91 40.13
C SER A 138 -6.87 -44.58 39.98
N PRO A 139 -5.69 -44.40 40.63
CA PRO A 139 -4.83 -43.23 40.43
C PRO A 139 -4.43 -42.97 38.97
N ILE A 140 -4.31 -44.04 38.16
CA ILE A 140 -3.94 -43.94 36.75
C ILE A 140 -5.04 -43.25 35.93
N GLU A 141 -6.30 -43.52 36.26
CA GLU A 141 -7.44 -42.94 35.54
C GLU A 141 -7.57 -41.45 35.82
N MET A 142 -7.34 -41.01 37.06
CA MET A 142 -7.27 -39.59 37.40
C MET A 142 -6.14 -38.88 36.63
N LEU A 143 -4.96 -39.50 36.54
CA LEU A 143 -3.84 -38.96 35.75
C LEU A 143 -4.16 -38.90 34.25
N ARG A 144 -4.97 -39.82 33.72
CA ARG A 144 -5.43 -39.80 32.34
C ARG A 144 -6.39 -38.64 32.10
N LEU A 145 -7.39 -38.46 32.97
CA LEU A 145 -8.36 -37.37 32.88
C LEU A 145 -7.68 -35.99 33.01
N LYS A 146 -6.76 -35.84 33.96
CA LYS A 146 -5.98 -34.61 34.12
C LYS A 146 -5.16 -34.27 32.86
N ARG A 147 -4.44 -35.24 32.30
CA ARG A 147 -3.71 -35.05 31.03
C ARG A 147 -4.64 -34.67 29.88
N SER A 148 -5.83 -35.26 29.80
CA SER A 148 -6.83 -34.89 28.79
C SER A 148 -7.30 -33.45 28.95
N ALA A 149 -7.51 -32.99 30.18
CA ALA A 149 -7.87 -31.61 30.48
C ALA A 149 -6.75 -30.62 30.10
N ASP A 150 -5.50 -30.96 30.38
CA ASP A 150 -4.33 -30.14 30.03
C ASP A 150 -4.12 -30.08 28.50
N ASP A 151 -4.35 -31.17 27.78
CA ASP A 151 -4.30 -31.21 26.31
C ASP A 151 -5.34 -30.27 25.69
N ILE A 152 -6.58 -30.24 26.22
CA ILE A 152 -7.62 -29.32 25.73
C ILE A 152 -7.19 -27.85 25.94
N LYS A 153 -6.55 -27.53 27.07
CA LYS A 153 -6.01 -26.18 27.29
C LYS A 153 -4.91 -25.84 26.29
N LEU A 154 -4.02 -26.80 26.00
CA LEU A 154 -2.99 -26.63 24.98
C LEU A 154 -3.63 -26.36 23.61
N GLN A 155 -4.67 -27.09 23.23
CA GLN A 155 -5.40 -26.85 21.98
C GLN A 155 -6.01 -25.44 21.93
N ILE A 156 -6.58 -24.92 23.03
CA ILE A 156 -7.09 -23.54 23.08
C ILE A 156 -5.95 -22.55 22.85
N PHE A 157 -4.83 -22.73 23.54
CA PHE A 157 -3.66 -21.87 23.40
C PHE A 157 -3.11 -21.88 21.97
N GLU A 158 -2.97 -23.06 21.37
CA GLU A 158 -2.52 -23.22 19.99
C GLU A 158 -3.46 -22.55 18.99
N ARG A 159 -4.79 -22.64 19.18
CA ARG A 159 -5.76 -21.95 18.32
C ARG A 159 -5.58 -20.44 18.32
N ILE A 160 -5.40 -19.85 19.50
CA ILE A 160 -5.15 -18.42 19.64
C ILE A 160 -3.81 -18.05 19.01
N LYS A 161 -2.75 -18.79 19.35
CA LYS A 161 -1.40 -18.50 18.87
C LYS A 161 -1.25 -18.66 17.37
N LYS A 162 -1.92 -19.65 16.78
CA LYS A 162 -1.94 -19.83 15.33
C LYS A 162 -2.55 -18.61 14.63
N LEU A 163 -3.71 -18.14 15.08
CA LEU A 163 -4.33 -16.93 14.49
C LEU A 163 -3.40 -15.71 14.60
N GLN A 164 -2.71 -15.54 15.73
CA GLN A 164 -1.76 -14.44 15.93
C GLN A 164 -0.52 -14.56 15.04
N ALA A 165 0.02 -15.78 14.89
CA ALA A 165 1.18 -16.06 14.05
C ALA A 165 0.86 -15.82 12.57
N ASP A 166 -0.28 -16.35 12.10
CA ASP A 166 -0.76 -16.16 10.72
C ASP A 166 -1.03 -14.67 10.44
N ALA A 167 -1.60 -13.94 11.40
CA ALA A 167 -1.79 -12.49 11.25
C ALA A 167 -0.45 -11.72 11.23
N SER A 168 0.54 -12.16 12.01
CA SER A 168 1.85 -11.51 12.08
C SER A 168 2.68 -11.73 10.82
N SER A 169 2.63 -12.93 10.23
CA SER A 169 3.32 -13.23 8.98
C SER A 169 2.74 -12.44 7.80
N GLU A 170 1.42 -12.38 7.70
CA GLU A 170 0.72 -11.58 6.70
C GLU A 170 0.95 -10.08 6.89
N LEU A 171 1.02 -9.62 8.15
CA LEU A 171 1.31 -8.22 8.47
C LEU A 171 2.66 -7.78 7.90
N VAL A 172 3.73 -8.55 8.15
CA VAL A 172 5.07 -8.24 7.63
C VAL A 172 5.08 -8.15 6.10
N ARG A 173 4.36 -9.08 5.43
CA ARG A 173 4.21 -9.06 3.98
C ARG A 173 3.52 -7.80 3.48
N LEU A 174 2.40 -7.42 4.10
CA LEU A 174 1.64 -6.22 3.68
C LEU A 174 2.35 -4.92 4.02
N GLU A 175 3.11 -4.85 5.11
CA GLU A 175 3.92 -3.67 5.45
C GLU A 175 5.00 -3.41 4.39
N LEU A 176 5.64 -4.47 3.88
CA LEU A 176 6.57 -4.36 2.76
C LEU A 176 5.87 -3.88 1.48
N GLU A 177 4.72 -4.46 1.14
CA GLU A 177 3.91 -4.01 0.00
C GLU A 177 3.47 -2.54 0.16
N LEU A 178 3.13 -2.12 1.37
CA LEU A 178 2.75 -0.74 1.66
C LEU A 178 3.93 0.20 1.41
N SER A 179 5.13 -0.13 1.88
CA SER A 179 6.33 0.67 1.64
C SER A 179 6.52 0.93 0.13
N GLN A 180 6.51 -0.14 -0.66
CA GLN A 180 6.64 -0.04 -2.13
C GLN A 180 5.49 0.75 -2.78
N ALA A 181 4.25 0.56 -2.30
CA ALA A 181 3.09 1.29 -2.82
C ALA A 181 3.15 2.78 -2.46
N THR A 182 3.66 3.12 -1.28
CA THR A 182 3.84 4.52 -0.86
C THR A 182 4.93 5.22 -1.66
N GLU A 183 6.04 4.56 -1.96
CA GLU A 183 7.08 5.10 -2.85
C GLU A 183 6.51 5.40 -4.24
N LYS A 184 5.77 4.45 -4.83
CA LYS A 184 5.10 4.65 -6.13
C LYS A 184 4.12 5.83 -6.10
N LEU A 185 3.33 5.95 -5.03
CA LEU A 185 2.39 7.06 -4.86
C LEU A 185 3.12 8.41 -4.72
N SER A 186 4.20 8.46 -3.95
CA SER A 186 5.02 9.66 -3.77
C SER A 186 5.70 10.09 -5.06
N GLY A 187 6.26 9.14 -5.84
CA GLY A 187 6.80 9.42 -7.17
C GLY A 187 5.73 10.01 -8.11
N CYS A 188 4.54 9.42 -8.13
CA CYS A 188 3.40 9.97 -8.87
C CYS A 188 2.99 11.37 -8.41
N ALA A 189 3.01 11.66 -7.11
CA ALA A 189 2.67 12.96 -6.55
C ALA A 189 3.70 14.04 -6.95
N GLN A 190 5.00 13.71 -6.90
CA GLN A 190 6.09 14.60 -7.26
C GLN A 190 6.05 14.97 -8.75
N VAL A 191 5.88 13.97 -9.63
CA VAL A 191 5.73 14.20 -11.08
C VAL A 191 4.56 15.15 -11.35
N ARG A 192 3.38 14.91 -10.75
CA ARG A 192 2.22 15.80 -10.94
C ARG A 192 2.47 17.23 -10.47
N GLY A 193 3.04 17.42 -9.27
CA GLY A 193 3.29 18.76 -8.72
C GLY A 193 4.24 19.57 -9.59
N ARG A 194 5.23 18.89 -10.21
CA ARG A 194 6.18 19.51 -11.15
C ARG A 194 5.54 19.79 -12.51
N THR A 195 4.71 18.89 -13.04
CA THR A 195 3.95 19.13 -14.30
C THR A 195 3.01 20.34 -14.21
N SER A 196 2.42 20.64 -13.05
CA SER A 196 1.57 21.83 -12.88
C SER A 196 2.34 23.16 -12.89
N MET A 197 3.66 23.15 -12.67
CA MET A 197 4.46 24.37 -12.46
C MET A 197 5.06 24.93 -13.75
N HIS A 198 5.04 24.18 -14.86
CA HIS A 198 5.68 24.59 -16.13
C HIS A 198 4.67 24.65 -17.27
N ARG A 199 3.82 25.67 -17.22
CA ARG A 199 3.22 26.27 -18.41
C ARG A 199 3.94 27.61 -18.66
N TRP A 200 4.71 27.64 -19.76
CA TRP A 200 4.97 28.79 -20.66
C TRP A 200 6.35 29.49 -20.57
N GLY A 201 7.13 29.43 -21.67
CA GLY A 201 7.85 30.57 -22.28
C GLY A 201 9.38 30.49 -22.51
N SER A 202 9.83 30.23 -23.75
CA SER A 202 10.76 31.08 -24.55
C SER A 202 10.97 30.52 -25.98
N THR A 203 11.44 31.38 -26.90
CA THR A 203 11.65 31.14 -28.34
C THR A 203 12.54 29.92 -28.60
N VAL A 204 12.06 28.98 -29.43
CA VAL A 204 12.81 27.78 -29.82
C VAL A 204 13.51 28.05 -31.15
N GLU A 205 14.81 28.33 -31.12
CA GLU A 205 15.58 28.64 -32.34
C GLU A 205 16.12 27.37 -33.05
N ASN A 206 16.04 26.19 -32.40
CA ASN A 206 16.26 24.88 -33.01
C ASN A 206 15.55 23.78 -32.21
N LEU A 207 14.53 23.14 -32.80
CA LEU A 207 13.85 21.98 -32.21
C LEU A 207 14.34 20.70 -32.91
N SER A 208 15.19 19.94 -32.23
CA SER A 208 15.47 18.54 -32.60
C SER A 208 14.29 17.68 -32.15
N VAL A 209 13.23 17.63 -32.95
CA VAL A 209 11.98 16.97 -32.54
C VAL A 209 12.14 15.45 -32.54
N GLY A 210 11.86 14.80 -31.42
CA GLY A 210 11.56 13.37 -31.39
C GLY A 210 10.17 13.10 -31.98
N THR A 211 9.92 11.88 -32.44
CA THR A 211 8.61 11.47 -32.98
C THR A 211 7.55 11.45 -31.87
N THR A 212 6.30 11.82 -32.17
CA THR A 212 5.15 11.63 -31.27
C THR A 212 5.11 10.20 -30.74
N GLY A 213 4.90 10.02 -29.43
CA GLY A 213 4.96 8.71 -28.77
C GLY A 213 6.35 8.25 -28.32
N ALA A 214 7.41 9.00 -28.61
CA ALA A 214 8.73 8.73 -28.05
C ALA A 214 8.80 9.10 -26.56
N SER A 215 9.59 8.31 -25.81
CA SER A 215 9.96 8.64 -24.43
C SER A 215 10.95 9.80 -24.45
N PHE A 216 10.56 10.94 -23.87
CA PHE A 216 11.45 12.08 -23.67
C PHE A 216 12.21 11.90 -22.36
N ASN A 217 13.55 11.97 -22.39
CA ASN A 217 14.41 11.99 -21.19
C ASN A 217 15.25 13.27 -21.20
N PRO A 218 15.14 14.13 -20.18
CA PRO A 218 15.84 15.41 -20.16
C PRO A 218 17.36 15.32 -20.00
N GLN A 219 17.91 14.16 -19.59
CA GLN A 219 19.36 13.98 -19.41
C GLN A 219 20.11 13.44 -20.65
N SER A 220 19.40 13.16 -21.75
CA SER A 220 20.02 12.60 -22.97
C SER A 220 20.24 13.61 -24.09
N THR A 221 19.87 14.87 -23.92
CA THR A 221 20.12 15.95 -24.88
C THR A 221 21.42 16.68 -24.53
N SER A 222 22.51 16.27 -25.17
CA SER A 222 23.77 17.04 -25.24
C SER A 222 23.66 18.17 -26.27
#